data_AF-A0A960W477-F1
#
_entry.id   AF-A0A960W477-F1
#
_cell.length_a   1.000
_cell.length_b   1.000
_cell.length_c   1.000
_cell.angle_alpha   90.00
_cell.angle_beta   90.00
_cell.angle_gamma   90.00
#
_symmetry.space_group_name_H-M   'P 1'
#
loop_
_entity.id
_entity.type
_entity.pdbx_description
1 polymer ?
#
loop_
_entity_poly.entity_id
_entity_poly.type
_entity_poly.pdbx_seq_one_letter_code
_entity_poly.pdbx_strand_id
1 'polypeptide(L)'
;MIEQEKRDLIAQWAFDTRPILGRFHLWLEDVEIDWTRGESAKEFTKEISFLEGRMERLFAITAAVTSLGTQLFGRYGHGANLDKFGLNQVKKDADAISAYAMSESLWFLSRQLPENHAIMVCLGEGLMPKAGETPEMGSNPQLGFGRIYARPEVVRWLDKRVIRLLNDPTYKWEDFYGEIKSSGKTVWGTAIDTLENTTRFAKGDATGPMTVLHLFNQPLHIAKPYETYVGNLFIPREVAAWAISQSILISFHTPRKLVVKAILGAYPGISPSNIHVWTLGGKSRGERIEGLWREWLDMGVHIIEDGWTLPTRLNVFTDSGTYAPTYKIGTWKDKNDKTHLFICDGYAASAEALQAASLAPMLGVEAYLSVFTSKFKLTYDKERHLIQMDVDDPDFPNKLTNLIGKELDSQTLEYYRNLILEGQGSGIPYDRPFINANDFFPEKSWEGLAITGFMRPDPYSGEPGVEKIKDDLYRVTVRLTASKGEKRITFTLRLMEDMEESFLVFNPLLNRFMAGEDFTTRPVKISDSGRIRNELQTLCSDALEFIGDTHILVHFDRISTEVIPPANQERLLEILKWYKKRHPIWFSWLEIRFLEKN
;
A
#
# COMPACT_ATOMS: atom_id res chain seq x y z
N MET A 1 31.29 11.78 14.51
CA MET A 1 31.45 12.12 13.08
C MET A 1 32.18 13.45 13.03
N ILE A 2 33.29 13.53 12.32
CA ILE A 2 34.04 14.78 12.17
C ILE A 2 33.14 15.76 11.37
N GLU A 3 33.12 17.04 11.69
CA GLU A 3 32.19 18.03 11.09
C GLU A 3 32.20 18.00 9.54
N GLN A 4 33.37 17.77 8.94
CA GLN A 4 33.49 17.61 7.49
C GLN A 4 32.77 16.36 6.96
N GLU A 5 32.87 15.22 7.65
CA GLU A 5 32.20 13.98 7.23
C GLU A 5 30.67 14.14 7.22
N LYS A 6 30.12 14.91 8.18
CA LYS A 6 28.69 15.22 8.21
C LYS A 6 28.29 16.10 7.03
N ARG A 7 29.08 17.12 6.70
CA ARG A 7 28.83 17.99 5.53
C ARG A 7 28.90 17.20 4.23
N ASP A 8 29.88 16.32 4.08
CA ASP A 8 30.04 15.46 2.91
C ASP A 8 28.86 14.48 2.77
N LEU A 9 28.40 13.90 3.88
CA LEU A 9 27.21 13.06 3.93
C LEU A 9 25.96 13.81 3.43
N ILE A 10 25.69 15.00 3.99
CA ILE A 10 24.53 15.82 3.59
C ILE A 10 24.63 16.20 2.11
N ALA A 11 25.81 16.64 1.66
CA ALA A 11 26.03 17.02 0.27
C ALA A 11 25.78 15.87 -0.70
N GLN A 12 26.27 14.67 -0.38
CA GLN A 12 26.05 13.48 -1.22
C GLN A 12 24.57 13.07 -1.26
N TRP A 13 23.87 13.08 -0.11
CA TRP A 13 22.44 12.82 -0.06
C TRP A 13 21.64 13.84 -0.86
N ALA A 14 21.92 15.14 -0.69
CA ALA A 14 21.27 16.21 -1.44
C ALA A 14 21.50 16.07 -2.96
N PHE A 15 22.73 15.72 -3.37
CA PHE A 15 23.05 15.49 -4.78
C PHE A 15 22.25 14.32 -5.37
N ASP A 16 22.26 13.17 -4.68
CA ASP A 16 21.61 11.96 -5.16
C ASP A 16 20.09 12.09 -5.24
N THR A 17 19.50 12.75 -4.24
CA THR A 17 18.06 12.92 -4.08
C THR A 17 17.50 14.20 -4.70
N ARG A 18 18.36 15.03 -5.30
CA ARG A 18 18.00 16.29 -5.98
C ARG A 18 16.79 16.19 -6.93
N PRO A 19 16.60 15.12 -7.73
CA PRO A 19 15.44 15.04 -8.61
C PRO A 19 14.10 15.15 -7.88
N ILE A 20 14.00 14.60 -6.66
CA ILE A 20 12.78 14.62 -5.85
C ILE A 20 12.74 15.91 -5.02
N LEU A 21 13.82 16.24 -4.32
CA LEU A 21 13.90 17.47 -3.51
C LEU A 21 13.57 18.72 -4.34
N GLY A 22 14.16 18.85 -5.54
CA GLY A 22 13.92 19.97 -6.43
C GLY A 22 12.49 19.98 -6.99
N ARG A 23 11.84 18.82 -7.12
CA ARG A 23 10.44 18.77 -7.54
C ARG A 23 9.49 19.31 -6.48
N PHE A 24 9.79 19.04 -5.21
CA PHE A 24 8.94 19.47 -4.09
C PHE A 24 9.41 20.76 -3.41
N HIS A 25 10.39 21.45 -4.02
CA HIS A 25 10.94 22.70 -3.50
C HIS A 25 11.41 22.54 -2.05
N LEU A 26 12.15 21.46 -1.79
CA LEU A 26 12.69 21.12 -0.49
C LEU A 26 14.20 21.26 -0.47
N TRP A 27 14.71 21.78 0.64
CA TRP A 27 16.13 21.81 0.94
C TRP A 27 16.46 20.81 2.04
N LEU A 28 17.53 20.03 1.86
CA LEU A 28 18.02 19.08 2.86
C LEU A 28 19.00 19.80 3.79
N GLU A 29 18.57 20.08 5.02
CA GLU A 29 19.41 20.70 6.06
C GLU A 29 20.26 19.65 6.77
N ASP A 30 19.70 18.48 7.04
CA ASP A 30 20.43 17.40 7.68
C ASP A 30 19.88 16.00 7.34
N VAL A 31 20.73 14.98 7.50
CA VAL A 31 20.36 13.56 7.43
C VAL A 31 21.09 12.77 8.51
N GLU A 32 20.35 12.00 9.29
CA GLU A 32 20.85 11.08 10.32
C GLU A 32 20.50 9.64 9.91
N ILE A 33 21.43 8.71 10.06
CA ILE A 33 21.25 7.30 9.66
C ILE A 33 21.66 6.43 10.83
N ASP A 34 20.73 5.57 11.27
CA ASP A 34 20.93 4.61 12.34
C ASP A 34 20.63 3.20 11.82
N TRP A 35 21.55 2.26 12.05
CA TRP A 35 21.37 0.85 11.69
C TRP A 35 20.71 0.14 12.85
N THR A 36 19.40 -0.10 12.73
CA THR A 36 18.59 -0.72 13.78
C THR A 36 18.67 -2.24 13.77
N ARG A 37 19.08 -2.85 12.64
CA ARG A 37 19.34 -4.28 12.51
C ARG A 37 20.40 -4.57 11.45
N GLY A 38 21.16 -5.65 11.67
CA GLY A 38 22.23 -6.08 10.78
C GLY A 38 23.58 -5.48 11.17
N GLU A 39 24.62 -5.83 10.42
CA GLU A 39 25.96 -5.31 10.64
C GLU A 39 26.06 -3.89 10.08
N SER A 40 26.23 -2.93 10.99
CA SER A 40 26.42 -1.51 10.66
C SER A 40 27.63 -1.32 9.76
N ALA A 41 27.46 -0.48 8.75
CA ALA A 41 28.51 -0.10 7.83
C ALA A 41 28.53 1.43 7.67
N LYS A 42 29.68 1.95 7.24
CA LYS A 42 29.79 3.35 6.87
C LYS A 42 28.83 3.63 5.71
N GLU A 43 28.13 4.75 5.75
CA GLU A 43 27.23 5.11 4.65
C GLU A 43 28.03 5.17 3.34
N PHE A 44 27.42 4.70 2.25
CA PHE A 44 28.02 4.51 0.92
C PHE A 44 28.97 3.31 0.77
N THR A 45 29.17 2.46 1.79
CA THR A 45 30.06 1.29 1.66
C THR A 45 29.34 -0.06 1.63
N LYS A 46 28.03 -0.08 1.89
CA LYS A 46 27.23 -1.31 1.94
C LYS A 46 25.75 -1.04 1.68
N GLU A 47 25.14 -1.89 0.88
CA GLU A 47 23.71 -1.91 0.60
C GLU A 47 22.99 -2.94 1.50
N ILE A 48 21.76 -2.63 1.92
CA ILE A 48 20.91 -3.60 2.66
C ILE A 48 20.00 -4.40 1.74
N SER A 49 19.89 -3.99 0.48
CA SER A 49 18.94 -4.54 -0.49
C SER A 49 19.62 -4.87 -1.83
N PHE A 50 18.81 -5.21 -2.84
CA PHE A 50 19.27 -5.41 -4.22
C PHE A 50 19.48 -4.09 -4.99
N LEU A 51 19.11 -2.95 -4.39
CA LEU A 51 19.29 -1.64 -4.98
C LEU A 51 20.71 -1.13 -4.78
N GLU A 52 21.24 -0.46 -5.80
CA GLU A 52 22.43 0.36 -5.66
C GLU A 52 22.16 1.56 -4.74
N GLY A 53 23.18 2.05 -4.04
CA GLY A 53 23.04 3.06 -3.00
C GLY A 53 22.24 4.30 -3.41
N ARG A 54 22.43 4.84 -4.62
CA ARG A 54 21.68 6.02 -5.08
C ARG A 54 20.18 5.74 -5.19
N MET A 55 19.80 4.56 -5.66
CA MET A 55 18.40 4.16 -5.77
C MET A 55 17.77 3.99 -4.39
N GLU A 56 18.48 3.33 -3.46
CA GLU A 56 18.03 3.21 -2.05
C GLU A 56 17.72 4.59 -1.45
N ARG A 57 18.59 5.59 -1.65
CA ARG A 57 18.38 6.97 -1.19
C ARG A 57 17.19 7.66 -1.84
N LEU A 58 16.98 7.47 -3.14
CA LEU A 58 15.82 8.01 -3.86
C LEU A 58 14.49 7.42 -3.38
N PHE A 59 14.45 6.14 -3.02
CA PHE A 59 13.26 5.54 -2.41
C PHE A 59 13.06 6.03 -0.97
N ALA A 60 14.14 6.18 -0.18
CA ALA A 60 14.05 6.74 1.17
C ALA A 60 13.46 8.16 1.17
N ILE A 61 13.95 9.05 0.30
CA ILE A 61 13.43 10.42 0.20
C ILE A 61 12.00 10.44 -0.36
N THR A 62 11.62 9.47 -1.21
CA THR A 62 10.23 9.34 -1.70
C THR A 62 9.27 9.20 -0.52
N ALA A 63 9.53 8.27 0.40
CA ALA A 63 8.69 8.10 1.58
C ALA A 63 8.74 9.32 2.52
N ALA A 64 9.90 9.96 2.69
CA ALA A 64 10.02 11.17 3.52
C ALA A 64 9.16 12.32 2.97
N VAL A 65 9.23 12.57 1.66
CA VAL A 65 8.45 13.63 1.01
C VAL A 65 6.96 13.32 1.04
N THR A 66 6.58 12.06 0.81
CA THR A 66 5.18 11.64 0.93
C THR A 66 4.64 11.84 2.35
N SER A 67 5.39 11.43 3.39
CA SER A 67 4.97 11.64 4.78
C SER A 67 4.87 13.12 5.15
N LEU A 68 5.86 13.93 4.76
CA LEU A 68 5.85 15.38 5.01
C LEU A 68 4.67 16.05 4.32
N GLY A 69 4.51 15.82 3.01
CA GLY A 69 3.44 16.40 2.21
C GLY A 69 2.07 16.04 2.73
N THR A 70 1.86 14.76 3.06
CA THR A 70 0.59 14.28 3.61
C THR A 70 0.32 14.89 4.98
N GLN A 71 1.29 14.91 5.89
CA GLN A 71 1.11 15.49 7.22
C GLN A 71 0.75 16.99 7.18
N LEU A 72 1.37 17.76 6.27
CA LEU A 72 1.16 19.20 6.19
C LEU A 72 -0.07 19.58 5.38
N PHE A 73 -0.33 18.87 4.28
CA PHE A 73 -1.31 19.30 3.26
C PHE A 73 -2.49 18.34 3.11
N GLY A 74 -2.46 17.17 3.75
CA GLY A 74 -3.53 16.17 3.73
C GLY A 74 -4.69 16.44 4.69
N ARG A 75 -4.74 17.59 5.37
CA ARG A 75 -5.83 17.98 6.31
C ARG A 75 -5.94 17.08 7.56
N TYR A 76 -4.80 16.73 8.16
CA TYR A 76 -4.72 15.95 9.40
C TYR A 76 -5.67 16.46 10.50
N GLY A 77 -6.55 15.60 11.01
CA GLY A 77 -7.50 15.95 12.08
C GLY A 77 -8.74 16.74 11.67
N HIS A 78 -8.87 17.14 10.40
CA HIS A 78 -10.02 17.94 9.97
C HIS A 78 -11.35 17.15 9.96
N GLY A 79 -11.29 15.82 10.06
CA GLY A 79 -12.46 14.93 10.08
C GLY A 79 -13.01 14.62 11.47
N ALA A 80 -12.35 15.04 12.56
CA ALA A 80 -12.68 14.63 13.93
C ALA A 80 -14.15 14.90 14.35
N ASN A 81 -14.72 16.02 13.86
CA ASN A 81 -16.06 16.49 14.22
C ASN A 81 -17.03 16.51 13.03
N LEU A 82 -16.67 15.85 11.93
CA LEU A 82 -17.52 15.76 10.75
C LEU A 82 -18.40 14.51 10.81
N ASP A 83 -19.50 14.54 10.06
CA ASP A 83 -20.30 13.34 9.82
C ASP A 83 -19.54 12.35 8.93
N LYS A 84 -20.16 11.19 8.65
CA LYS A 84 -19.54 10.15 7.82
C LYS A 84 -19.15 10.67 6.44
N PHE A 85 -19.96 11.56 5.86
CA PHE A 85 -19.70 12.12 4.54
C PHE A 85 -18.48 13.06 4.57
N GLY A 86 -18.46 14.02 5.49
CA GLY A 86 -17.32 14.93 5.66
C GLY A 86 -16.03 14.22 6.04
N LEU A 87 -16.10 13.20 6.91
CA LEU A 87 -14.93 12.37 7.23
C LEU A 87 -14.39 11.65 5.99
N ASN A 88 -15.27 11.08 5.16
CA ASN A 88 -14.85 10.42 3.92
C ASN A 88 -14.22 11.40 2.92
N GLN A 89 -14.70 12.65 2.86
CA GLN A 89 -14.07 13.66 2.02
C GLN A 89 -12.65 14.00 2.48
N VAL A 90 -12.45 14.21 3.79
CA VAL A 90 -11.11 14.47 4.35
C VAL A 90 -10.16 13.31 4.07
N LYS A 91 -10.64 12.06 4.18
CA LYS A 91 -9.85 10.87 3.83
C LYS A 91 -9.42 10.91 2.35
N LYS A 92 -10.36 11.13 1.43
CA LYS A 92 -10.07 11.22 -0.01
C LYS A 92 -9.05 12.32 -0.33
N ASP A 93 -9.18 13.49 0.30
CA ASP A 93 -8.23 14.59 0.12
C ASP A 93 -6.82 14.20 0.60
N ALA A 94 -6.72 13.53 1.76
CA ALA A 94 -5.45 13.07 2.30
C ALA A 94 -4.78 12.02 1.40
N ASP A 95 -5.54 11.03 0.93
CA ASP A 95 -5.07 10.00 0.00
C ASP A 95 -4.61 10.63 -1.32
N ALA A 96 -5.32 11.63 -1.83
CA ALA A 96 -4.95 12.31 -3.06
C ALA A 96 -3.59 13.04 -2.96
N ILE A 97 -3.31 13.70 -1.84
CA ILE A 97 -2.01 14.35 -1.59
C ILE A 97 -0.91 13.29 -1.48
N SER A 98 -1.16 12.22 -0.73
CA SER A 98 -0.16 11.16 -0.53
C SER A 98 0.19 10.45 -1.84
N ALA A 99 -0.84 10.06 -2.60
CA ALA A 99 -0.70 9.43 -3.90
C ALA A 99 0.04 10.31 -4.90
N TYR A 100 -0.27 11.61 -4.92
CA TYR A 100 0.44 12.56 -5.76
C TYR A 100 1.91 12.70 -5.38
N ALA A 101 2.20 12.87 -4.09
CA ALA A 101 3.57 13.02 -3.62
C ALA A 101 4.44 11.79 -3.97
N MET A 102 3.89 10.60 -3.76
CA MET A 102 4.58 9.35 -4.09
C MET A 102 4.72 9.15 -5.61
N SER A 103 3.66 9.39 -6.38
CA SER A 103 3.66 9.20 -7.84
C SER A 103 4.63 10.15 -8.53
N GLU A 104 4.65 11.43 -8.15
CA GLU A 104 5.60 12.39 -8.69
C GLU A 104 7.03 12.03 -8.28
N SER A 105 7.26 11.56 -7.05
CA SER A 105 8.57 11.08 -6.62
C SER A 105 9.04 9.88 -7.48
N LEU A 106 8.19 8.88 -7.70
CA LEU A 106 8.47 7.74 -8.58
C LEU A 106 8.73 8.17 -10.03
N TRP A 107 7.99 9.15 -10.53
CA TRP A 107 8.21 9.71 -11.85
C TRP A 107 9.60 10.35 -11.98
N PHE A 108 10.01 11.20 -11.04
CA PHE A 108 11.33 11.82 -11.07
C PHE A 108 12.46 10.81 -10.84
N LEU A 109 12.25 9.85 -9.94
CA LEU A 109 13.16 8.73 -9.68
C LEU A 109 13.34 7.84 -10.92
N SER A 110 12.27 7.56 -11.67
CA SER A 110 12.30 6.63 -12.82
C SER A 110 13.28 7.05 -13.92
N ARG A 111 13.66 8.33 -13.98
CA ARG A 111 14.68 8.86 -14.90
C ARG A 111 16.10 8.40 -14.56
N GLN A 112 16.32 7.96 -13.33
CA GLN A 112 17.58 7.42 -12.82
C GLN A 112 17.66 5.90 -12.94
N LEU A 113 16.57 5.23 -13.37
CA LEU A 113 16.60 3.78 -13.63
C LEU A 113 17.52 3.46 -14.81
N PRO A 114 18.13 2.26 -14.81
CA PRO A 114 18.79 1.73 -16.00
C PRO A 114 17.82 1.69 -17.19
N GLU A 115 18.34 1.76 -18.42
CA GLU A 115 17.53 2.03 -19.62
C GLU A 115 16.44 1.00 -19.90
N ASN A 116 16.69 -0.26 -19.53
CA ASN A 116 15.76 -1.39 -19.70
C ASN A 116 14.94 -1.72 -18.44
N HIS A 117 15.01 -0.89 -17.40
CA HIS A 117 14.31 -1.11 -16.14
C HIS A 117 13.00 -0.33 -16.05
N ALA A 118 12.05 -0.92 -15.34
CA ALA A 118 10.79 -0.30 -14.99
C ALA A 118 10.39 -0.63 -13.55
N ILE A 119 9.65 0.28 -12.93
CA ILE A 119 8.89 0.01 -11.71
C ILE A 119 7.43 -0.21 -12.12
N MET A 120 6.83 -1.31 -11.68
CA MET A 120 5.43 -1.63 -11.93
C MET A 120 4.68 -1.69 -10.59
N VAL A 121 3.57 -0.96 -10.50
CA VAL A 121 2.65 -1.09 -9.38
C VAL A 121 1.89 -2.40 -9.51
N CYS A 122 2.17 -3.35 -8.63
CA CYS A 122 1.52 -4.66 -8.59
C CYS A 122 0.41 -4.73 -7.54
N LEU A 123 0.51 -3.92 -6.48
CA LEU A 123 -0.55 -3.62 -5.53
C LEU A 123 -0.50 -2.13 -5.20
N GLY A 124 -1.65 -1.48 -5.14
CA GLY A 124 -1.74 -0.03 -4.99
C GLY A 124 -3.16 0.43 -4.68
N GLU A 125 -3.43 1.72 -4.90
CA GLU A 125 -4.71 2.39 -4.66
C GLU A 125 -5.76 1.98 -5.71
N GLY A 126 -6.16 0.71 -5.72
CA GLY A 126 -7.14 0.16 -6.67
C GLY A 126 -6.59 -0.10 -8.09
N LEU A 127 -7.47 -0.03 -9.07
CA LEU A 127 -7.23 -0.25 -10.50
C LEU A 127 -6.70 1.00 -11.21
N MET A 128 -5.93 0.82 -12.28
CA MET A 128 -5.54 1.92 -13.15
C MET A 128 -6.52 2.00 -14.34
N PRO A 129 -7.31 3.07 -14.54
CA PRO A 129 -8.32 3.15 -15.60
C PRO A 129 -7.71 3.00 -16.99
N LYS A 130 -7.74 1.78 -17.53
CA LYS A 130 -7.20 1.40 -18.84
C LYS A 130 -8.22 0.57 -19.62
N ALA A 131 -8.90 1.23 -20.55
CA ALA A 131 -9.64 0.62 -21.67
C ALA A 131 -10.65 -0.47 -21.26
N GLY A 132 -11.76 -0.08 -20.62
CA GLY A 132 -12.96 -0.94 -20.50
C GLY A 132 -13.48 -1.25 -19.10
N GLU A 133 -13.07 -0.52 -18.06
CA GLU A 133 -13.42 -0.81 -16.67
C GLU A 133 -14.86 -0.46 -16.27
N THR A 134 -15.39 -1.20 -15.30
CA THR A 134 -16.68 -0.94 -14.64
C THR A 134 -16.51 0.00 -13.43
N PRO A 135 -17.46 0.90 -13.13
CA PRO A 135 -17.39 1.89 -12.04
C PRO A 135 -17.09 1.35 -10.63
N GLU A 136 -17.37 0.06 -10.39
CA GLU A 136 -17.31 -0.59 -9.07
C GLU A 136 -15.88 -0.93 -8.60
N MET A 137 -14.87 -0.70 -9.45
CA MET A 137 -13.53 -1.27 -9.33
C MET A 137 -12.46 -0.36 -8.69
N GLY A 138 -12.80 0.89 -8.33
CA GLY A 138 -11.89 1.84 -7.67
C GLY A 138 -10.69 2.22 -8.54
N SER A 139 -10.62 3.47 -9.04
CA SER A 139 -9.61 3.87 -10.01
C SER A 139 -8.63 4.90 -9.47
N ASN A 140 -7.33 4.56 -9.44
CA ASN A 140 -6.25 5.52 -9.25
C ASN A 140 -5.23 5.40 -10.41
N PRO A 141 -5.26 6.29 -11.43
CA PRO A 141 -4.33 6.24 -12.55
C PRO A 141 -2.88 6.56 -12.17
N GLN A 142 -2.67 7.12 -10.98
CA GLN A 142 -1.34 7.46 -10.50
C GLN A 142 -0.65 6.24 -9.91
N LEU A 143 -1.34 5.44 -9.08
CA LEU A 143 -0.75 4.33 -8.32
C LEU A 143 -1.62 3.07 -8.32
N GLY A 144 -2.45 2.89 -9.34
CA GLY A 144 -3.26 1.68 -9.53
C GLY A 144 -2.47 0.54 -10.15
N PHE A 145 -3.04 -0.67 -10.08
CA PHE A 145 -2.45 -1.87 -10.67
C PHE A 145 -2.01 -1.67 -12.13
N GLY A 146 -0.80 -2.12 -12.44
CA GLY A 146 -0.25 -2.07 -13.79
C GLY A 146 0.26 -0.70 -14.22
N ARG A 147 0.32 0.28 -13.31
CA ARG A 147 1.04 1.54 -13.56
C ARG A 147 2.53 1.27 -13.73
N ILE A 148 3.12 1.86 -14.77
CA ILE A 148 4.54 1.72 -15.09
C ILE A 148 5.26 3.06 -14.94
N TYR A 149 6.38 3.05 -14.21
CA TYR A 149 7.33 4.15 -14.12
C TYR A 149 8.66 3.72 -14.75
N ALA A 150 8.94 4.24 -15.94
CA ALA A 150 10.15 3.93 -16.70
C ALA A 150 10.41 5.01 -17.77
N ARG A 151 11.45 4.79 -18.59
CA ARG A 151 11.68 5.59 -19.80
C ARG A 151 10.55 5.36 -20.83
N PRO A 152 10.25 6.36 -21.70
CA PRO A 152 9.07 6.32 -22.57
C PRO A 152 8.94 5.08 -23.46
N GLU A 153 10.05 4.52 -23.95
CA GLU A 153 10.02 3.31 -24.78
C GLU A 153 9.58 2.08 -23.98
N VAL A 154 10.15 1.90 -22.79
CA VAL A 154 9.82 0.80 -21.87
C VAL A 154 8.37 0.90 -21.42
N VAL A 155 7.91 2.11 -21.07
CA VAL A 155 6.50 2.37 -20.72
C VAL A 155 5.56 1.96 -21.86
N ARG A 156 5.80 2.44 -23.09
CA ARG A 156 4.94 2.11 -24.24
C ARG A 156 4.87 0.61 -24.52
N TRP A 157 5.97 -0.10 -24.29
CA TRP A 157 6.02 -1.55 -24.51
C TRP A 157 5.27 -2.32 -23.41
N LEU A 158 5.48 -1.95 -22.13
CA LEU A 158 4.83 -2.61 -20.99
C LEU A 158 3.33 -2.28 -20.91
N ASP A 159 2.94 -1.03 -21.17
CA ASP A 159 1.54 -0.60 -21.10
C ASP A 159 0.63 -1.45 -21.99
N LYS A 160 1.05 -1.74 -23.23
CA LYS A 160 0.30 -2.59 -24.16
C LYS A 160 0.06 -4.00 -23.61
N ARG A 161 1.00 -4.52 -22.82
CA ARG A 161 0.95 -5.87 -22.26
C ARG A 161 0.14 -5.93 -20.99
N VAL A 162 0.22 -4.89 -20.16
CA VAL A 162 -0.69 -4.71 -19.02
C VAL A 162 -2.13 -4.64 -19.50
N ILE A 163 -2.41 -3.88 -20.58
CA ILE A 163 -3.76 -3.79 -21.17
C ILE A 163 -4.24 -5.17 -21.64
N ARG A 164 -3.38 -5.96 -22.31
CA ARG A 164 -3.72 -7.34 -22.70
C ARG A 164 -3.98 -8.22 -21.47
N LEU A 165 -3.16 -8.12 -20.43
CA LEU A 165 -3.33 -8.91 -19.19
C LEU A 165 -4.67 -8.63 -18.50
N LEU A 166 -5.13 -7.38 -18.54
CA LEU A 166 -6.42 -6.99 -17.96
C LEU A 166 -7.62 -7.45 -18.81
N ASN A 167 -7.52 -7.28 -20.13
CA ASN A 167 -8.69 -7.31 -21.03
C ASN A 167 -8.78 -8.53 -21.94
N ASP A 168 -7.69 -9.26 -22.18
CA ASP A 168 -7.67 -10.46 -23.03
C ASP A 168 -7.69 -11.73 -22.15
N PRO A 169 -8.82 -12.47 -22.07
CA PRO A 169 -8.91 -13.66 -21.23
C PRO A 169 -7.98 -14.79 -21.67
N THR A 170 -7.44 -14.74 -22.89
CA THR A 170 -6.50 -15.74 -23.41
C THR A 170 -5.04 -15.41 -23.07
N TYR A 171 -4.74 -14.16 -22.73
CA TYR A 171 -3.40 -13.71 -22.37
C TYR A 171 -3.17 -13.86 -20.86
N LYS A 172 -2.36 -14.84 -20.48
CA LYS A 172 -2.15 -15.22 -19.08
C LYS A 172 -0.93 -14.53 -18.49
N TRP A 173 -0.78 -14.66 -17.17
CA TRP A 173 0.35 -14.08 -16.44
C TRP A 173 1.68 -14.66 -16.97
N GLU A 174 1.70 -15.95 -17.31
CA GLU A 174 2.87 -16.64 -17.86
C GLU A 174 3.32 -16.03 -19.20
N ASP A 175 2.36 -15.65 -20.06
CA ASP A 175 2.65 -14.95 -21.32
C ASP A 175 3.26 -13.58 -21.04
N PHE A 176 2.66 -12.83 -20.12
CA PHE A 176 3.14 -11.51 -19.71
C PHE A 176 4.59 -11.55 -19.22
N TYR A 177 4.89 -12.49 -18.31
CA TYR A 177 6.22 -12.61 -17.75
C TYR A 177 7.23 -13.18 -18.75
N GLY A 178 6.83 -14.16 -19.57
CA GLY A 178 7.65 -14.70 -20.65
C GLY A 178 8.04 -13.65 -21.68
N GLU A 179 7.11 -12.76 -22.05
CA GLU A 179 7.37 -11.62 -22.93
C GLU A 179 8.35 -10.62 -22.29
N ILE A 180 8.24 -10.33 -20.97
CA ILE A 180 9.19 -9.45 -20.26
C ILE A 180 10.60 -10.00 -20.38
N LYS A 181 10.79 -11.28 -20.01
CA LYS A 181 12.10 -11.95 -19.97
C LYS A 181 12.72 -12.03 -21.36
N SER A 182 11.96 -12.45 -22.37
CA SER A 182 12.44 -12.55 -23.75
C SER A 182 12.82 -11.19 -24.37
N SER A 183 12.21 -10.11 -23.89
CA SER A 183 12.49 -8.75 -24.37
C SER A 183 13.69 -8.05 -23.72
N GLY A 184 14.36 -8.73 -22.77
CA GLY A 184 15.52 -8.18 -22.04
C GLY A 184 15.18 -7.01 -21.09
N LYS A 185 13.92 -6.88 -20.69
CA LYS A 185 13.47 -5.84 -19.74
C LYS A 185 13.47 -6.37 -18.32
N THR A 186 13.79 -5.51 -17.38
CA THR A 186 13.68 -5.78 -15.95
C THR A 186 12.52 -4.99 -15.38
N VAL A 187 11.64 -5.66 -14.64
CA VAL A 187 10.52 -5.02 -13.94
C VAL A 187 10.69 -5.24 -12.45
N TRP A 188 10.79 -4.16 -11.69
CA TRP A 188 10.68 -4.19 -10.24
C TRP A 188 9.22 -4.00 -9.86
N GLY A 189 8.64 -4.97 -9.14
CA GLY A 189 7.28 -4.88 -8.65
C GLY A 189 7.21 -4.00 -7.41
N THR A 190 6.09 -3.29 -7.22
CA THR A 190 5.81 -2.57 -5.97
C THR A 190 4.46 -2.93 -5.39
N ALA A 191 4.41 -2.92 -4.06
CA ALA A 191 3.17 -2.88 -3.29
C ALA A 191 3.13 -1.58 -2.49
N ILE A 192 2.12 -0.75 -2.77
CA ILE A 192 2.03 0.62 -2.28
C ILE A 192 0.74 0.79 -1.49
N ASP A 193 0.87 1.36 -0.29
CA ASP A 193 -0.22 1.94 0.47
C ASP A 193 0.21 3.36 0.84
N THR A 194 -0.43 4.34 0.21
CA THR A 194 0.08 5.71 0.30
C THR A 194 -0.23 6.34 1.65
N LEU A 195 -1.32 5.93 2.29
CA LEU A 195 -1.73 6.44 3.59
C LEU A 195 -2.40 5.32 4.39
N GLU A 196 -1.55 4.48 4.97
CA GLU A 196 -1.98 3.46 5.90
C GLU A 196 -2.56 4.13 7.15
N ASN A 197 -3.69 3.60 7.64
CA ASN A 197 -4.50 4.18 8.71
C ASN A 197 -5.14 5.54 8.38
N THR A 198 -5.65 5.76 7.15
CA THR A 198 -6.32 7.02 6.73
C THR A 198 -7.39 7.52 7.69
N THR A 199 -8.19 6.62 8.27
CA THR A 199 -9.25 7.01 9.22
C THR A 199 -8.67 7.64 10.48
N ARG A 200 -7.55 7.10 10.98
CA ARG A 200 -6.83 7.66 12.14
C ARG A 200 -6.23 9.02 11.80
N PHE A 201 -5.66 9.15 10.61
CA PHE A 201 -5.12 10.41 10.10
C PHE A 201 -6.21 11.51 10.00
N ALA A 202 -7.34 11.20 9.37
CA ALA A 202 -8.44 12.15 9.19
C ALA A 202 -9.05 12.60 10.52
N LYS A 203 -9.11 11.70 11.52
CA LYS A 203 -9.57 12.02 12.88
C LYS A 203 -8.55 12.76 13.75
N GLY A 204 -7.28 12.80 13.34
CA GLY A 204 -6.23 13.48 14.10
C GLY A 204 -5.69 12.63 15.25
N ASP A 205 -5.73 11.30 15.11
CA ASP A 205 -5.21 10.40 16.12
C ASP A 205 -3.70 10.59 16.28
N ALA A 206 -3.23 10.47 17.51
CA ALA A 206 -1.86 10.83 17.85
C ALA A 206 -0.81 9.87 17.24
N THR A 207 -1.22 8.66 16.85
CA THR A 207 -0.35 7.55 16.42
C THR A 207 -0.93 6.74 15.26
N GLY A 208 -0.04 6.13 14.46
CA GLY A 208 -0.40 5.12 13.46
C GLY A 208 -0.29 5.52 11.98
N PRO A 209 -0.71 6.73 11.55
CA PRO A 209 -0.62 7.13 10.15
C PRO A 209 0.79 7.07 9.57
N MET A 210 0.94 6.33 8.47
CA MET A 210 2.21 6.11 7.76
C MET A 210 1.99 5.95 6.25
N THR A 211 3.07 6.05 5.48
CA THR A 211 3.11 5.67 4.07
C THR A 211 3.98 4.44 3.91
N VAL A 212 3.58 3.52 3.04
CA VAL A 212 4.22 2.23 2.85
C VAL A 212 4.49 1.99 1.37
N LEU A 213 5.75 1.72 1.03
CA LEU A 213 6.18 1.27 -0.29
C LEU A 213 7.09 0.07 -0.16
N HIS A 214 6.69 -1.06 -0.73
CA HIS A 214 7.56 -2.21 -0.88
C HIS A 214 8.04 -2.28 -2.32
N LEU A 215 9.32 -2.53 -2.51
CA LEU A 215 9.94 -2.75 -3.80
C LEU A 215 10.51 -4.16 -3.87
N PHE A 216 10.24 -4.85 -4.96
CA PHE A 216 10.69 -6.21 -5.22
C PHE A 216 11.53 -6.26 -6.49
N ASN A 217 12.50 -7.17 -6.53
CA ASN A 217 13.37 -7.34 -7.70
C ASN A 217 12.68 -7.96 -8.94
N GLN A 218 11.39 -8.24 -8.85
CA GLN A 218 10.55 -8.83 -9.89
C GLN A 218 9.09 -8.36 -9.72
N PRO A 219 8.22 -8.43 -10.74
CA PRO A 219 6.79 -8.17 -10.57
C PRO A 219 6.14 -9.25 -9.71
N LEU A 220 5.02 -8.92 -9.07
CA LEU A 220 4.21 -9.92 -8.37
C LEU A 220 3.44 -10.81 -9.36
N HIS A 221 3.24 -12.07 -8.98
CA HIS A 221 2.38 -13.02 -9.68
C HIS A 221 0.90 -12.73 -9.37
N ILE A 222 0.41 -11.61 -9.89
CA ILE A 222 -0.98 -11.15 -9.77
C ILE A 222 -1.43 -10.71 -11.16
N ALA A 223 -2.54 -11.27 -11.65
CA ALA A 223 -3.04 -10.98 -12.99
C ALA A 223 -4.05 -9.82 -12.99
N LYS A 224 -4.83 -9.72 -11.91
CA LYS A 224 -5.84 -8.67 -11.74
C LYS A 224 -5.87 -8.23 -10.27
N PRO A 225 -6.14 -6.95 -10.01
CA PRO A 225 -6.39 -6.47 -8.66
C PRO A 225 -7.64 -7.14 -8.12
N TYR A 226 -7.47 -7.82 -6.99
CA TYR A 226 -8.55 -8.48 -6.29
C TYR A 226 -8.53 -7.99 -4.84
N GLU A 227 -9.48 -7.10 -4.55
CA GLU A 227 -9.72 -6.61 -3.20
C GLU A 227 -10.46 -7.69 -2.41
N THR A 228 -9.70 -8.43 -1.61
CA THR A 228 -10.26 -9.47 -0.75
C THR A 228 -9.74 -9.38 0.67
N TYR A 229 -10.23 -10.27 1.52
CA TYR A 229 -9.71 -10.49 2.85
C TYR A 229 -8.79 -11.71 2.86
N VAL A 230 -7.75 -11.62 3.68
CA VAL A 230 -6.78 -12.69 3.88
C VAL A 230 -6.61 -12.89 5.38
N GLY A 231 -6.96 -14.09 5.86
CA GLY A 231 -6.63 -14.53 7.20
C GLY A 231 -5.12 -14.70 7.33
N ASN A 232 -4.56 -14.26 8.45
CA ASN A 232 -3.13 -14.23 8.63
C ASN A 232 -2.70 -14.62 10.04
N LEU A 233 -1.61 -15.41 10.11
CA LEU A 233 -0.95 -15.81 11.33
C LEU A 233 0.54 -15.55 11.15
N PHE A 234 1.09 -14.66 11.96
CA PHE A 234 2.50 -14.29 11.94
C PHE A 234 3.16 -14.65 13.26
N ILE A 235 4.21 -15.46 13.19
CA ILE A 235 4.93 -15.95 14.36
C ILE A 235 6.44 -15.83 14.16
N PRO A 236 7.24 -15.72 15.23
CA PRO A 236 8.70 -15.75 15.10
C PRO A 236 9.18 -17.03 14.43
N ARG A 237 10.26 -16.94 13.64
CA ARG A 237 10.84 -18.08 12.94
C ARG A 237 11.25 -19.21 13.90
N GLU A 238 11.66 -18.88 15.11
CA GLU A 238 12.02 -19.88 16.14
C GLU A 238 10.82 -20.76 16.53
N VAL A 239 9.61 -20.19 16.58
CA VAL A 239 8.37 -20.93 16.86
C VAL A 239 8.07 -21.90 15.72
N ALA A 240 8.17 -21.44 14.48
CA ALA A 240 7.97 -22.27 13.30
C ALA A 240 9.03 -23.39 13.20
N ALA A 241 10.30 -23.07 13.43
CA ALA A 241 11.40 -24.03 13.43
C ALA A 241 11.21 -25.12 14.51
N TRP A 242 10.78 -24.72 15.71
CA TRP A 242 10.44 -25.68 16.75
C TRP A 242 9.28 -26.57 16.34
N ALA A 243 8.19 -26.00 15.79
CA ALA A 243 7.03 -26.76 15.34
C ALA A 243 7.40 -27.82 14.29
N ILE A 244 8.24 -27.44 13.30
CA ILE A 244 8.76 -28.36 12.28
C ILE A 244 9.55 -29.51 12.92
N SER A 245 10.40 -29.23 13.92
CA SER A 245 11.16 -30.27 14.64
C SER A 245 10.26 -31.29 15.35
N GLN A 246 9.01 -30.90 15.64
CA GLN A 246 7.99 -31.74 16.27
C GLN A 246 6.95 -32.29 15.28
N SER A 247 7.20 -32.17 13.97
CA SER A 247 6.26 -32.56 12.91
C SER A 247 4.89 -31.88 13.02
N ILE A 248 4.85 -30.63 13.52
CA ILE A 248 3.67 -29.79 13.55
C ILE A 248 3.71 -28.86 12.34
N LEU A 249 2.83 -29.09 11.36
CA LEU A 249 2.63 -28.19 10.24
C LEU A 249 1.79 -26.98 10.67
N ILE A 250 2.43 -25.83 10.85
CA ILE A 250 1.71 -24.58 11.13
C ILE A 250 1.12 -24.03 9.82
N SER A 251 -0.10 -23.52 9.95
CA SER A 251 -0.88 -22.77 8.97
C SER A 251 -1.86 -21.86 9.71
N PHE A 252 -2.50 -20.92 8.99
CA PHE A 252 -3.54 -20.08 9.58
C PHE A 252 -4.67 -20.86 10.27
N HIS A 253 -4.98 -22.08 9.80
CA HIS A 253 -6.04 -22.94 10.35
C HIS A 253 -5.57 -23.89 11.46
N THR A 254 -4.32 -23.77 11.91
CA THR A 254 -3.80 -24.63 12.97
C THR A 254 -4.49 -24.29 14.28
N PRO A 255 -5.10 -25.26 14.99
CA PRO A 255 -5.71 -25.00 16.29
C PRO A 255 -4.73 -24.28 17.22
N ARG A 256 -5.14 -23.18 17.87
CA ARG A 256 -4.20 -22.32 18.60
C ARG A 256 -3.52 -23.03 19.76
N LYS A 257 -4.12 -24.08 20.32
CA LYS A 257 -3.46 -24.99 21.27
C LYS A 257 -2.13 -25.59 20.75
N LEU A 258 -2.03 -25.89 19.44
CA LEU A 258 -0.80 -26.41 18.83
C LEU A 258 0.21 -25.29 18.58
N VAL A 259 -0.27 -24.08 18.27
CA VAL A 259 0.59 -22.89 18.15
C VAL A 259 1.17 -22.52 19.52
N VAL A 260 0.37 -22.51 20.58
CA VAL A 260 0.82 -22.31 21.97
C VAL A 260 1.83 -23.38 22.36
N LYS A 261 1.58 -24.66 22.04
CA LYS A 261 2.57 -25.74 22.25
C LYS A 261 3.91 -25.40 21.58
N ALA A 262 3.88 -24.91 20.35
CA ALA A 262 5.10 -24.51 19.63
C ALA A 262 5.81 -23.32 20.30
N ILE A 263 5.05 -22.33 20.76
CA ILE A 263 5.59 -21.16 21.47
C ILE A 263 6.28 -21.58 22.77
N LEU A 264 5.63 -22.41 23.60
CA LEU A 264 6.18 -22.89 24.87
C LEU A 264 7.45 -23.72 24.65
N GLY A 265 7.52 -24.44 23.53
CA GLY A 265 8.69 -25.20 23.12
C GLY A 265 9.86 -24.33 22.66
N ALA A 266 9.57 -23.29 21.87
CA ALA A 266 10.59 -22.36 21.37
C ALA A 266 11.12 -21.41 22.45
N TYR A 267 10.29 -21.08 23.45
CA TYR A 267 10.66 -20.19 24.55
C TYR A 267 10.39 -20.84 25.92
N PRO A 268 11.28 -21.74 26.39
CA PRO A 268 11.10 -22.40 27.68
C PRO A 268 10.91 -21.42 28.83
N GLY A 269 9.90 -21.65 29.65
CA GLY A 269 9.58 -20.83 30.83
C GLY A 269 8.69 -19.60 30.55
N ILE A 270 8.28 -19.35 29.31
CA ILE A 270 7.25 -18.34 29.03
C ILE A 270 5.90 -18.76 29.62
N SER A 271 5.23 -17.85 30.32
CA SER A 271 3.84 -18.05 30.77
C SER A 271 2.88 -17.79 29.60
N PRO A 272 1.78 -18.55 29.44
CA PRO A 272 0.75 -18.23 28.46
C PRO A 272 0.23 -16.79 28.58
N SER A 273 0.10 -16.27 29.79
CA SER A 273 -0.31 -14.88 30.06
C SER A 273 0.66 -13.81 29.53
N ASN A 274 1.89 -14.21 29.19
CA ASN A 274 2.93 -13.36 28.62
C ASN A 274 3.06 -13.53 27.10
N ILE A 275 2.19 -14.35 26.49
CA ILE A 275 1.97 -14.39 25.05
C ILE A 275 0.88 -13.35 24.76
N HIS A 276 1.19 -12.39 23.89
CA HIS A 276 0.33 -11.28 23.55
C HIS A 276 0.00 -11.34 22.06
N VAL A 277 -1.27 -11.54 21.76
CA VAL A 277 -1.77 -11.70 20.39
C VAL A 277 -2.43 -10.41 19.96
N TRP A 278 -1.83 -9.75 18.98
CA TRP A 278 -2.47 -8.66 18.27
C TRP A 278 -3.44 -9.23 17.23
N THR A 279 -4.67 -8.76 17.25
CA THR A 279 -5.75 -9.07 16.30
C THR A 279 -6.54 -7.80 16.05
N LEU A 280 -7.25 -7.73 14.92
CA LEU A 280 -8.32 -6.74 14.77
C LEU A 280 -9.35 -6.91 15.89
N GLY A 281 -9.67 -5.82 16.58
CA GLY A 281 -10.57 -5.80 17.73
C GLY A 281 -11.90 -5.10 17.47
N GLY A 282 -12.82 -5.20 18.43
CA GLY A 282 -14.09 -4.49 18.42
C GLY A 282 -15.29 -5.30 17.89
N LYS A 283 -16.49 -4.88 18.32
CA LYS A 283 -17.74 -5.64 18.15
C LYS A 283 -18.08 -5.99 16.70
N SER A 284 -17.74 -5.13 15.74
CA SER A 284 -18.02 -5.35 14.32
C SER A 284 -17.26 -6.54 13.70
N ARG A 285 -16.18 -7.01 14.33
CA ARG A 285 -15.40 -8.17 13.84
C ARG A 285 -15.73 -9.47 14.57
N GLY A 286 -16.48 -9.40 15.68
CA GLY A 286 -16.81 -10.57 16.51
C GLY A 286 -17.47 -11.69 15.71
N GLU A 287 -18.43 -11.35 14.85
CA GLU A 287 -19.13 -12.33 13.99
C GLU A 287 -18.19 -13.16 13.09
N ARG A 288 -17.01 -12.63 12.75
CA ARG A 288 -16.07 -13.25 11.82
C ARG A 288 -14.95 -14.02 12.52
N ILE A 289 -14.41 -13.47 13.62
CA ILE A 289 -13.15 -13.94 14.23
C ILE A 289 -13.21 -14.13 15.76
N GLU A 290 -14.36 -13.98 16.42
CA GLU A 290 -14.43 -14.21 17.88
C GLU A 290 -14.00 -15.65 18.26
N GLY A 291 -14.25 -16.63 17.39
CA GLY A 291 -13.76 -17.99 17.57
C GLY A 291 -12.24 -18.06 17.71
N LEU A 292 -11.47 -17.29 16.93
CA LEU A 292 -10.01 -17.19 17.07
C LEU A 292 -9.62 -16.64 18.43
N TRP A 293 -10.30 -15.58 18.89
CA TRP A 293 -10.01 -14.97 20.19
C TRP A 293 -10.22 -15.97 21.33
N ARG A 294 -11.32 -16.73 21.28
CA ARG A 294 -11.63 -17.76 22.28
C ARG A 294 -10.56 -18.85 22.34
N GLU A 295 -10.07 -19.33 21.18
CA GLU A 295 -9.01 -20.34 21.17
C GLU A 295 -7.73 -19.89 21.89
N TRP A 296 -7.37 -18.62 21.82
CA TRP A 296 -6.25 -18.06 22.58
C TRP A 296 -6.58 -17.90 24.06
N LEU A 297 -7.72 -17.29 24.38
CA LEU A 297 -8.16 -17.04 25.75
C LEU A 297 -8.29 -18.34 26.56
N ASP A 298 -8.80 -19.41 25.95
CA ASP A 298 -8.93 -20.73 26.58
C ASP A 298 -7.57 -21.32 26.99
N MET A 299 -6.49 -20.90 26.33
CA MET A 299 -5.11 -21.28 26.67
C MET A 299 -4.44 -20.33 27.67
N GLY A 300 -5.17 -19.32 28.18
CA GLY A 300 -4.65 -18.30 29.09
C GLY A 300 -3.76 -17.25 28.41
N VAL A 301 -3.85 -17.12 27.08
CA VAL A 301 -3.10 -16.14 26.29
C VAL A 301 -3.78 -14.77 26.32
N HIS A 302 -3.00 -13.70 26.33
CA HIS A 302 -3.51 -12.33 26.30
C HIS A 302 -3.87 -11.92 24.87
N ILE A 303 -5.14 -11.55 24.64
CA ILE A 303 -5.57 -10.82 23.45
C ILE A 303 -5.37 -9.34 23.71
N ILE A 304 -4.60 -8.66 22.86
CA ILE A 304 -4.27 -7.25 23.04
C ILE A 304 -5.51 -6.38 22.84
N GLU A 305 -5.73 -5.48 23.80
CA GLU A 305 -6.83 -4.51 23.81
C GLU A 305 -6.36 -3.14 23.26
N ASP A 306 -7.30 -2.38 22.72
CA ASP A 306 -7.05 -1.00 22.31
C ASP A 306 -6.53 -0.16 23.49
N GLY A 307 -5.47 0.61 23.26
CA GLY A 307 -4.85 1.42 24.32
C GLY A 307 -3.81 0.69 25.18
N TRP A 308 -3.60 -0.62 25.01
CA TRP A 308 -2.56 -1.35 25.73
C TRP A 308 -1.15 -0.81 25.43
N THR A 309 -0.31 -0.66 26.45
CA THR A 309 0.99 0.00 26.32
C THR A 309 2.09 -1.00 25.95
N LEU A 310 2.77 -0.73 24.82
CA LEU A 310 3.93 -1.51 24.39
C LEU A 310 5.22 -1.11 25.13
N PRO A 311 6.31 -1.91 25.02
CA PRO A 311 7.64 -1.52 25.48
C PRO A 311 8.17 -0.21 24.87
N THR A 312 7.64 0.19 23.70
CA THR A 312 7.88 1.50 23.07
C THR A 312 7.30 2.66 23.89
N ARG A 313 6.53 2.37 24.95
CA ARG A 313 5.78 3.30 25.81
C ARG A 313 4.63 4.01 25.09
N LEU A 314 4.30 3.55 23.89
CA LEU A 314 3.17 4.01 23.12
C LEU A 314 2.01 3.02 23.26
N ASN A 315 0.80 3.56 23.18
CA ASN A 315 -0.42 2.77 23.22
C ASN A 315 -0.72 2.22 21.83
N VAL A 316 -1.02 0.92 21.77
CA VAL A 316 -1.44 0.25 20.54
C VAL A 316 -2.84 0.68 20.14
N PHE A 317 -3.13 0.51 18.86
CA PHE A 317 -4.49 0.46 18.36
C PHE A 317 -4.85 -0.96 17.90
N THR A 318 -6.13 -1.26 17.73
CA THR A 318 -6.59 -2.56 17.23
C THR A 318 -7.68 -2.42 16.17
N ASP A 319 -7.96 -1.20 15.74
CA ASP A 319 -9.04 -0.88 14.81
C ASP A 319 -8.62 -0.92 13.33
N SER A 320 -7.34 -1.08 13.04
CA SER A 320 -6.76 -1.13 11.69
C SER A 320 -5.54 -2.04 11.58
N GLY A 321 -5.42 -2.69 10.42
CA GLY A 321 -4.26 -3.32 9.79
C GLY A 321 -3.30 -4.21 10.59
N THR A 322 -2.90 -5.33 9.98
CA THR A 322 -1.79 -6.21 10.41
C THR A 322 -0.40 -5.76 9.96
N TYR A 323 -0.28 -4.77 9.06
CA TYR A 323 1.03 -4.31 8.57
C TYR A 323 1.95 -3.81 9.68
N ALA A 324 1.58 -2.71 10.35
CA ALA A 324 2.43 -2.09 11.37
C ALA A 324 2.71 -3.02 12.58
N PRO A 325 1.73 -3.79 13.11
CA PRO A 325 1.97 -4.78 14.16
C PRO A 325 3.07 -5.82 13.82
N THR A 326 3.27 -6.13 12.54
CA THR A 326 4.28 -7.12 12.11
C THR A 326 5.70 -6.72 12.54
N TYR A 327 6.00 -5.41 12.61
CA TYR A 327 7.29 -4.92 13.11
C TYR A 327 7.56 -5.24 14.59
N LYS A 328 6.51 -5.51 15.38
CA LYS A 328 6.64 -5.77 16.81
C LYS A 328 6.79 -7.25 17.17
N ILE A 329 6.54 -8.15 16.22
CA ILE A 329 6.58 -9.60 16.45
C ILE A 329 7.94 -10.02 16.96
N GLY A 330 7.93 -10.79 18.05
CA GLY A 330 9.14 -11.21 18.74
C GLY A 330 9.06 -11.03 20.25
N THR A 331 10.18 -11.27 20.92
CA THR A 331 10.24 -11.31 22.39
C THR A 331 10.86 -10.08 23.02
N TRP A 332 10.48 -9.79 24.26
CA TRP A 332 11.20 -8.86 25.14
C TRP A 332 11.19 -9.36 26.58
N LYS A 333 12.01 -8.73 27.43
CA LYS A 333 12.05 -8.96 28.88
C LYS A 333 11.36 -7.83 29.62
N ASP A 334 10.54 -8.15 30.61
CA ASP A 334 10.00 -7.15 31.55
C ASP A 334 11.00 -6.80 32.66
N LYS A 335 10.59 -5.90 33.56
CA LYS A 335 11.40 -5.49 34.73
C LYS A 335 11.71 -6.62 35.72
N ASN A 336 11.04 -7.77 35.61
CA ASN A 336 11.23 -8.95 36.45
C ASN A 336 11.96 -10.07 35.67
N ASP A 337 12.59 -9.75 34.54
CA ASP A 337 13.24 -10.69 33.61
C ASP A 337 12.31 -11.80 33.06
N LYS A 338 10.99 -11.57 33.09
CA LYS A 338 10.04 -12.48 32.44
C LYS A 338 10.05 -12.23 30.94
N THR A 339 10.09 -13.31 30.19
CA THR A 339 9.94 -13.26 28.73
C THR A 339 8.49 -12.99 28.38
N HIS A 340 8.28 -12.06 27.44
CA HIS A 340 7.02 -11.78 26.78
C HIS A 340 7.19 -12.00 25.28
N LEU A 341 6.11 -12.38 24.61
CA LEU A 341 6.06 -12.60 23.17
C LEU A 341 4.90 -11.81 22.57
N PHE A 342 5.16 -11.08 21.49
CA PHE A 342 4.14 -10.46 20.64
C PHE A 342 4.01 -11.25 19.34
N ILE A 343 2.78 -11.59 18.95
CA ILE A 343 2.46 -12.19 17.63
C ILE A 343 1.23 -11.53 17.03
N CYS A 344 1.00 -11.74 15.72
CA CYS A 344 -0.21 -11.27 15.05
C CYS A 344 -1.04 -12.45 14.55
N ASP A 345 -2.34 -12.39 14.80
CA ASP A 345 -3.31 -13.38 14.33
C ASP A 345 -4.65 -12.71 14.03
N GLY A 346 -5.20 -12.91 12.84
CA GLY A 346 -6.45 -12.30 12.44
C GLY A 346 -6.62 -12.29 10.94
N TYR A 347 -6.94 -11.12 10.39
CA TYR A 347 -7.08 -10.93 8.94
C TYR A 347 -6.78 -9.49 8.57
N ALA A 348 -6.51 -9.26 7.29
CA ALA A 348 -6.41 -7.93 6.69
C ALA A 348 -6.96 -7.94 5.26
N ALA A 349 -7.01 -6.77 4.63
CA ALA A 349 -7.22 -6.69 3.20
C ALA A 349 -6.03 -7.34 2.46
N SER A 350 -6.26 -7.85 1.25
CA SER A 350 -5.27 -8.63 0.47
C SER A 350 -3.96 -7.88 0.23
N ALA A 351 -4.04 -6.61 -0.14
CA ALA A 351 -2.85 -5.78 -0.39
C ALA A 351 -2.00 -5.63 0.88
N GLU A 352 -2.65 -5.26 1.98
CA GLU A 352 -2.04 -5.06 3.28
C GLU A 352 -1.47 -6.36 3.86
N ALA A 353 -2.21 -7.47 3.73
CA ALA A 353 -1.77 -8.80 4.14
C ALA A 353 -0.53 -9.27 3.37
N LEU A 354 -0.44 -8.97 2.07
CA LEU A 354 0.75 -9.28 1.28
C LEU A 354 1.93 -8.41 1.69
N GLN A 355 1.73 -7.11 1.88
CA GLN A 355 2.78 -6.21 2.38
C GLN A 355 3.29 -6.64 3.77
N ALA A 356 2.41 -7.08 4.66
CA ALA A 356 2.80 -7.65 5.95
C ALA A 356 3.58 -8.96 5.75
N ALA A 357 3.13 -9.85 4.86
CA ALA A 357 3.81 -11.10 4.56
C ALA A 357 5.19 -10.90 3.93
N SER A 358 5.39 -9.88 3.10
CA SER A 358 6.71 -9.58 2.54
C SER A 358 7.70 -9.04 3.59
N LEU A 359 7.24 -8.49 4.72
CA LEU A 359 8.13 -8.18 5.85
C LEU A 359 8.67 -9.45 6.55
N ALA A 360 7.93 -10.56 6.50
CA ALA A 360 8.24 -11.75 7.27
C ALA A 360 9.69 -12.27 7.10
N PRO A 361 10.20 -12.51 5.87
CA PRO A 361 11.59 -12.93 5.68
C PRO A 361 12.60 -11.87 6.13
N MET A 362 12.22 -10.59 6.11
CA MET A 362 13.07 -9.48 6.51
C MET A 362 13.18 -9.37 8.04
N LEU A 363 12.12 -9.71 8.77
CA LEU A 363 12.04 -9.55 10.23
C LEU A 363 12.32 -10.84 11.02
N GLY A 364 12.62 -11.96 10.33
CA GLY A 364 12.79 -13.25 11.01
C GLY A 364 11.46 -13.82 11.51
N VAL A 365 10.39 -13.57 10.78
CA VAL A 365 9.02 -14.00 11.06
C VAL A 365 8.59 -14.97 9.96
N GLU A 366 7.69 -15.89 10.29
CA GLU A 366 6.97 -16.72 9.32
C GLU A 366 5.52 -16.24 9.21
N ALA A 367 5.03 -16.11 7.97
CA ALA A 367 3.68 -15.67 7.65
C ALA A 367 2.88 -16.80 7.01
N TYR A 368 1.75 -17.14 7.61
CA TYR A 368 0.82 -18.14 7.09
C TYR A 368 -0.50 -17.45 6.73
N LEU A 369 -0.83 -17.43 5.45
CA LEU A 369 -1.98 -16.74 4.91
C LEU A 369 -3.07 -17.71 4.45
N SER A 370 -4.33 -17.31 4.59
CA SER A 370 -5.49 -18.01 4.06
C SER A 370 -6.37 -17.02 3.31
N VAL A 371 -6.58 -17.24 2.02
CA VAL A 371 -7.43 -16.36 1.22
C VAL A 371 -8.89 -16.60 1.58
N PHE A 372 -9.68 -15.52 1.66
CA PHE A 372 -11.12 -15.55 1.86
C PHE A 372 -11.85 -14.95 0.66
N THR A 373 -13.19 -14.95 0.69
CA THR A 373 -13.98 -14.23 -0.30
C THR A 373 -13.87 -12.72 -0.11
N SER A 374 -14.09 -11.95 -1.18
CA SER A 374 -14.06 -10.47 -1.17
C SER A 374 -15.07 -9.83 -0.20
N LYS A 375 -16.04 -10.60 0.29
CA LYS A 375 -17.08 -10.12 1.20
C LYS A 375 -16.89 -10.57 2.64
N PHE A 376 -16.15 -11.66 2.87
CA PHE A 376 -15.86 -12.24 4.19
C PHE A 376 -17.08 -12.20 5.12
N LYS A 377 -18.14 -12.90 4.72
CA LYS A 377 -19.43 -12.89 5.43
C LYS A 377 -19.57 -14.06 6.41
N LEU A 378 -18.83 -15.13 6.20
CA LEU A 378 -18.82 -16.28 7.08
C LEU A 378 -17.73 -16.12 8.14
N THR A 379 -17.72 -17.02 9.12
CA THR A 379 -16.63 -17.14 10.09
C THR A 379 -15.34 -17.55 9.38
N TYR A 380 -14.19 -17.16 9.93
CA TYR A 380 -12.86 -17.39 9.34
C TYR A 380 -12.58 -18.87 8.98
N ASP A 381 -13.11 -19.81 9.77
CA ASP A 381 -12.98 -21.25 9.59
C ASP A 381 -13.81 -21.77 8.39
N LYS A 382 -14.92 -21.09 8.06
CA LYS A 382 -15.79 -21.44 6.93
C LYS A 382 -15.36 -20.80 5.62
N GLU A 383 -14.83 -19.59 5.65
CA GLU A 383 -14.45 -18.85 4.43
C GLU A 383 -13.43 -19.59 3.55
N ARG A 384 -12.48 -20.30 4.17
CA ARG A 384 -11.54 -21.14 3.42
C ARG A 384 -12.28 -22.23 2.63
N HIS A 385 -13.22 -22.91 3.29
CA HIS A 385 -13.96 -23.97 2.63
C HIS A 385 -14.83 -23.42 1.51
N LEU A 386 -15.38 -22.22 1.68
CA LEU A 386 -16.16 -21.53 0.66
C LEU A 386 -15.34 -21.22 -0.60
N ILE A 387 -14.19 -20.56 -0.47
CA ILE A 387 -13.40 -20.12 -1.64
C ILE A 387 -12.76 -21.29 -2.40
N GLN A 388 -12.61 -22.45 -1.75
CA GLN A 388 -12.08 -23.68 -2.34
C GLN A 388 -13.14 -24.59 -2.99
N MET A 389 -14.42 -24.19 -2.96
CA MET A 389 -15.46 -25.00 -3.59
C MET A 389 -15.31 -25.01 -5.11
N ASP A 390 -15.47 -26.20 -5.69
CA ASP A 390 -15.70 -26.34 -7.12
C ASP A 390 -17.13 -25.93 -7.43
N VAL A 391 -17.29 -24.85 -8.18
CA VAL A 391 -18.60 -24.33 -8.56
C VAL A 391 -19.26 -25.21 -9.63
N ASP A 392 -18.50 -25.96 -10.42
CA ASP A 392 -19.02 -26.82 -11.49
C ASP A 392 -19.44 -28.20 -10.97
N ASP A 393 -19.18 -28.49 -9.68
CA ASP A 393 -19.66 -29.69 -9.03
C ASP A 393 -21.20 -29.72 -8.98
N PRO A 394 -21.86 -30.77 -9.49
CA PRO A 394 -23.32 -30.91 -9.40
C PRO A 394 -23.88 -30.85 -7.97
N ASP A 395 -23.06 -31.19 -6.97
CA ASP A 395 -23.40 -31.16 -5.54
C ASP A 395 -23.06 -29.82 -4.86
N PHE A 396 -22.56 -28.82 -5.61
CA PHE A 396 -22.24 -27.49 -5.09
C PHE A 396 -23.36 -26.88 -4.23
N PRO A 397 -24.66 -26.91 -4.64
CA PRO A 397 -25.73 -26.35 -3.82
C PRO A 397 -25.83 -26.99 -2.44
N ASN A 398 -25.76 -28.31 -2.35
CA ASN A 398 -25.85 -29.03 -1.07
C ASN A 398 -24.61 -28.75 -0.20
N LYS A 399 -23.42 -28.75 -0.80
CA LYS A 399 -22.17 -28.42 -0.09
C LYS A 399 -22.22 -27.02 0.50
N LEU A 400 -22.69 -26.03 -0.26
CA LEU A 400 -22.81 -24.66 0.23
C LEU A 400 -23.87 -24.53 1.32
N THR A 401 -25.05 -25.14 1.14
CA THR A 401 -26.11 -25.18 2.17
C THR A 401 -25.62 -25.80 3.47
N ASN A 402 -24.86 -26.90 3.40
CA ASN A 402 -24.25 -27.56 4.56
C ASN A 402 -23.21 -26.66 5.26
N LEU A 403 -22.36 -25.96 4.50
CA LEU A 403 -21.37 -25.05 5.06
C LEU A 403 -22.02 -23.87 5.78
N ILE A 404 -23.01 -23.24 5.15
CA ILE A 404 -23.71 -22.08 5.73
C ILE A 404 -24.62 -22.52 6.88
N GLY A 405 -25.19 -23.73 6.82
CA GLY A 405 -26.05 -24.30 7.85
C GLY A 405 -27.52 -23.84 7.75
N LYS A 406 -27.96 -23.37 6.58
CA LYS A 406 -29.35 -23.01 6.28
C LYS A 406 -29.65 -23.20 4.80
N GLU A 407 -30.93 -23.44 4.47
CA GLU A 407 -31.38 -23.48 3.08
C GLU A 407 -31.10 -22.16 2.36
N LEU A 408 -30.69 -22.25 1.11
CA LEU A 408 -30.28 -21.12 0.28
C LEU A 408 -31.21 -21.03 -0.93
N ASP A 409 -31.70 -19.83 -1.21
CA ASP A 409 -32.41 -19.55 -2.45
C ASP A 409 -31.45 -19.51 -3.65
N SER A 410 -32.00 -19.57 -4.86
CA SER A 410 -31.22 -19.56 -6.11
C SER A 410 -30.38 -18.29 -6.27
N GLN A 411 -30.86 -17.15 -5.76
CA GLN A 411 -30.14 -15.88 -5.86
C GLN A 411 -28.88 -15.89 -4.98
N THR A 412 -28.97 -16.45 -3.79
CA THR A 412 -27.86 -16.58 -2.83
C THR A 412 -26.83 -17.59 -3.32
N LEU A 413 -27.28 -18.71 -3.89
CA LEU A 413 -26.39 -19.70 -4.53
C LEU A 413 -25.57 -19.05 -5.65
N GLU A 414 -26.23 -18.32 -6.54
CA GLU A 414 -25.59 -17.62 -7.66
C GLU A 414 -24.65 -16.51 -7.17
N TYR A 415 -25.04 -15.80 -6.12
CA TYR A 415 -24.19 -14.79 -5.50
C TYR A 415 -22.85 -15.38 -5.00
N TYR A 416 -22.87 -16.50 -4.27
CA TYR A 416 -21.64 -17.14 -3.81
C TYR A 416 -20.83 -17.78 -4.94
N ARG A 417 -21.49 -18.35 -5.96
CA ARG A 417 -20.83 -18.83 -7.17
C ARG A 417 -20.00 -17.72 -7.82
N ASN A 418 -20.58 -16.54 -7.99
CA ASN A 418 -19.89 -15.40 -8.58
C ASN A 418 -18.72 -14.92 -7.71
N LEU A 419 -18.86 -14.89 -6.38
CA LEU A 419 -17.74 -14.53 -5.48
C LEU A 419 -16.54 -15.49 -5.61
N ILE A 420 -16.79 -16.79 -5.78
CA ILE A 420 -15.73 -17.79 -5.94
C ILE A 420 -15.04 -17.62 -7.30
N LEU A 421 -15.81 -17.48 -8.37
CA LEU A 421 -15.28 -17.27 -9.72
C LEU A 421 -14.45 -15.97 -9.83
N GLU A 422 -14.91 -14.89 -9.18
CA GLU A 422 -14.18 -13.62 -9.09
C GLU A 422 -12.80 -13.83 -8.45
N GLY A 423 -12.74 -14.56 -7.33
CA GLY A 423 -11.49 -14.91 -6.66
C GLY A 423 -10.56 -15.73 -7.56
N GLN A 424 -11.06 -16.83 -8.13
CA GLN A 424 -10.29 -17.73 -9.01
C GLN A 424 -9.69 -17.01 -10.22
N GLY A 425 -10.34 -15.95 -10.72
CA GLY A 425 -9.86 -15.13 -11.84
C GLY A 425 -8.72 -14.14 -11.51
N SER A 426 -8.36 -13.96 -10.23
CA SER A 426 -7.38 -12.95 -9.80
C SER A 426 -5.90 -13.33 -10.02
N GLY A 427 -5.62 -14.63 -10.13
CA GLY A 427 -4.26 -15.18 -10.15
C GLY A 427 -3.64 -15.41 -8.76
N ILE A 428 -4.36 -15.11 -7.67
CA ILE A 428 -3.93 -15.52 -6.32
C ILE A 428 -4.10 -17.04 -6.17
N PRO A 429 -3.19 -17.78 -5.49
CA PRO A 429 -3.34 -19.23 -5.32
C PRO A 429 -4.41 -19.58 -4.27
N TYR A 430 -5.56 -20.11 -4.71
CA TYR A 430 -6.67 -20.55 -3.84
C TYR A 430 -6.70 -22.05 -3.58
N ASP A 431 -6.03 -22.82 -4.44
CA ASP A 431 -6.00 -24.29 -4.43
C ASP A 431 -5.18 -24.87 -3.26
N ARG A 432 -4.54 -24.02 -2.46
CA ARG A 432 -3.65 -24.42 -1.38
C ARG A 432 -4.28 -24.22 -0.01
N PRO A 433 -3.96 -25.10 0.96
CA PRO A 433 -4.48 -24.98 2.34
C PRO A 433 -4.02 -23.71 3.06
N PHE A 434 -2.88 -23.16 2.64
CA PHE A 434 -2.36 -21.86 3.04
C PHE A 434 -1.36 -21.41 1.97
N ILE A 435 -1.09 -20.10 1.94
CA ILE A 435 -0.06 -19.48 1.11
C ILE A 435 0.90 -18.67 1.98
N ASN A 436 2.07 -18.37 1.43
CA ASN A 436 3.07 -17.49 2.05
C ASN A 436 3.55 -16.44 1.03
N ALA A 437 4.43 -15.53 1.45
CA ALA A 437 4.93 -14.47 0.58
C ALA A 437 5.53 -14.99 -0.74
N ASN A 438 6.23 -16.13 -0.72
CA ASN A 438 6.89 -16.69 -1.92
C ASN A 438 5.89 -17.07 -3.02
N ASP A 439 4.64 -17.35 -2.67
CA ASP A 439 3.61 -17.75 -3.62
C ASP A 439 3.15 -16.61 -4.53
N PHE A 440 3.51 -15.37 -4.19
CA PHE A 440 3.25 -14.17 -4.98
C PHE A 440 4.45 -13.78 -5.86
N PHE A 441 5.54 -14.54 -5.87
CA PHE A 441 6.72 -14.26 -6.67
C PHE A 441 6.98 -15.37 -7.68
N PRO A 442 7.15 -15.05 -8.97
CA PRO A 442 7.27 -16.09 -9.99
C PRO A 442 8.50 -16.97 -9.88
N GLU A 443 9.64 -16.38 -9.51
CA GLU A 443 10.89 -17.15 -9.38
C GLU A 443 11.00 -17.84 -8.01
N LYS A 444 10.08 -17.56 -7.06
CA LYS A 444 10.07 -17.97 -5.63
C LYS A 444 11.33 -17.58 -4.82
N SER A 445 12.40 -17.19 -5.49
CA SER A 445 13.57 -16.51 -4.94
C SER A 445 13.45 -15.03 -5.28
N TRP A 446 13.37 -14.20 -4.25
CA TRP A 446 13.13 -12.77 -4.40
C TRP A 446 13.90 -11.99 -3.33
N GLU A 447 14.27 -10.76 -3.69
CA GLU A 447 14.78 -9.76 -2.75
C GLU A 447 13.79 -8.60 -2.73
N GLY A 448 13.61 -8.02 -1.54
CA GLY A 448 12.70 -6.90 -1.33
C GLY A 448 13.30 -5.84 -0.41
N LEU A 449 12.79 -4.63 -0.56
CA LEU A 449 13.04 -3.50 0.31
C LEU A 449 11.69 -2.90 0.71
N ALA A 450 11.36 -2.95 1.99
CA ALA A 450 10.23 -2.23 2.56
C ALA A 450 10.68 -0.83 3.01
N ILE A 451 9.97 0.19 2.53
CA ILE A 451 10.18 1.59 2.85
C ILE A 451 8.93 2.12 3.53
N THR A 452 9.06 2.59 4.77
CA THR A 452 7.95 3.13 5.55
C THR A 452 8.30 4.54 6.02
N GLY A 453 7.44 5.51 5.73
CA GLY A 453 7.56 6.89 6.24
C GLY A 453 6.44 7.21 7.22
N PHE A 454 6.76 7.91 8.32
CA PHE A 454 5.82 8.09 9.43
C PHE A 454 5.28 9.51 9.49
N MET A 455 3.96 9.68 9.34
CA MET A 455 3.31 10.97 9.56
C MET A 455 3.17 11.25 11.06
N ARG A 456 2.78 10.23 11.82
CA ARG A 456 2.66 10.24 13.28
C ARG A 456 3.50 9.11 13.90
N PRO A 457 3.85 9.19 15.20
CA PRO A 457 4.54 8.09 15.87
C PRO A 457 3.81 6.76 15.70
N ASP A 458 4.55 5.70 15.42
CA ASP A 458 4.00 4.35 15.27
C ASP A 458 4.29 3.51 16.53
N PRO A 459 3.26 2.98 17.23
CA PRO A 459 3.45 2.27 18.49
C PRO A 459 4.20 0.94 18.30
N TYR A 460 4.07 0.28 17.15
CA TYR A 460 4.60 -1.06 16.93
C TYR A 460 6.09 -1.04 16.59
N SER A 461 6.50 -0.16 15.68
CA SER A 461 7.91 0.05 15.35
C SER A 461 8.64 0.95 16.35
N GLY A 462 7.92 1.84 17.03
CA GLY A 462 8.50 2.86 17.91
C GLY A 462 9.10 4.04 17.15
N GLU A 463 8.86 4.14 15.85
CA GLU A 463 9.38 5.22 15.01
C GLU A 463 8.62 6.53 15.26
N PRO A 464 9.33 7.68 15.36
CA PRO A 464 8.69 8.98 15.48
C PRO A 464 8.06 9.43 14.15
N GLY A 465 7.03 10.27 14.24
CA GLY A 465 6.40 10.88 13.08
C GLY A 465 7.11 12.16 12.60
N VAL A 466 6.42 12.93 11.75
CA VAL A 466 6.87 14.26 11.34
C VAL A 466 6.83 15.22 12.52
N GLU A 467 7.95 15.92 12.74
CA GLU A 467 8.13 16.89 13.82
C GLU A 467 8.43 18.27 13.23
N LYS A 468 7.67 19.30 13.60
CA LYS A 468 7.95 20.69 13.24
C LYS A 468 9.03 21.25 14.18
N ILE A 469 10.17 21.66 13.64
CA ILE A 469 11.28 22.27 14.39
C ILE A 469 11.09 23.78 14.48
N LYS A 470 10.74 24.41 13.34
CA LYS A 470 10.32 25.82 13.22
C LYS A 470 9.45 25.96 11.98
N ASP A 471 9.06 27.19 11.61
CA ASP A 471 8.00 27.43 10.61
C ASP A 471 8.19 26.74 9.27
N ASP A 472 9.40 26.72 8.74
CA ASP A 472 9.74 26.13 7.44
C ASP A 472 10.53 24.82 7.56
N LEU A 473 10.81 24.33 8.78
CA LEU A 473 11.79 23.27 9.03
C LEU A 473 11.18 22.09 9.79
N TYR A 474 11.33 20.89 9.23
CA TYR A 474 10.69 19.68 9.73
C TYR A 474 11.68 18.52 9.81
N ARG A 475 11.54 17.67 10.83
CA ARG A 475 12.17 16.35 10.88
C ARG A 475 11.19 15.30 10.41
N VAL A 476 11.66 14.39 9.56
CA VAL A 476 10.86 13.31 8.97
C VAL A 476 11.64 12.02 9.07
N THR A 477 11.00 10.98 9.60
CA THR A 477 11.62 9.67 9.80
C THR A 477 11.11 8.66 8.80
N VAL A 478 12.04 7.90 8.24
CA VAL A 478 11.79 6.80 7.32
C VAL A 478 12.54 5.58 7.81
N ARG A 479 11.92 4.41 7.68
CA ARG A 479 12.51 3.12 7.98
C ARG A 479 12.66 2.31 6.69
N LEU A 480 13.87 1.80 6.46
CA LEU A 480 14.20 0.88 5.37
C LEU A 480 14.44 -0.50 5.96
N THR A 481 13.69 -1.50 5.51
CA THR A 481 13.79 -2.88 6.01
C THR A 481 14.06 -3.83 4.85
N ALA A 482 15.11 -4.65 4.95
CA ALA A 482 15.45 -5.67 3.96
C ALA A 482 16.02 -6.91 4.67
N SER A 483 16.21 -8.03 3.98
CA SER A 483 16.73 -9.26 4.62
C SER A 483 18.11 -9.07 5.27
N LYS A 484 18.99 -8.27 4.66
CA LYS A 484 20.38 -8.05 5.11
C LYS A 484 20.53 -7.03 6.23
N GLY A 485 19.52 -6.21 6.49
CA GLY A 485 19.59 -5.18 7.53
C GLY A 485 18.42 -4.20 7.52
N GLU A 486 18.47 -3.26 8.45
CA GLU A 486 17.46 -2.24 8.63
C GLU A 486 18.10 -0.91 8.98
N LYS A 487 17.60 0.17 8.38
CA LYS A 487 18.03 1.55 8.63
C LYS A 487 16.84 2.40 9.07
N ARG A 488 17.03 3.19 10.11
CA ARG A 488 16.23 4.39 10.41
C ARG A 488 16.97 5.59 9.85
N ILE A 489 16.26 6.41 9.08
CA ILE A 489 16.81 7.62 8.46
C ILE A 489 15.93 8.79 8.86
N THR A 490 16.54 9.80 9.47
CA THR A 490 15.86 11.03 9.86
C THR A 490 16.36 12.18 9.01
N PHE A 491 15.48 12.75 8.20
CA PHE A 491 15.76 13.90 7.37
C PHE A 491 15.32 15.17 8.08
N THR A 492 16.14 16.21 8.04
CA THR A 492 15.72 17.58 8.36
C THR A 492 15.52 18.33 7.06
N LEU A 493 14.26 18.59 6.72
CA LEU A 493 13.82 19.17 5.45
C LEU A 493 13.26 20.57 5.67
N ARG A 494 13.70 21.52 4.84
CA ARG A 494 13.22 22.89 4.82
C ARG A 494 12.35 23.15 3.59
N LEU A 495 11.16 23.71 3.80
CA LEU A 495 10.33 24.25 2.72
C LEU A 495 11.03 25.47 2.13
N MET A 496 11.22 25.51 0.81
CA MET A 496 11.82 26.67 0.14
C MET A 496 10.80 27.77 -0.15
N GLU A 497 9.52 27.41 -0.20
CA GLU A 497 8.40 28.32 -0.41
C GLU A 497 7.61 28.53 0.89
N ASP A 498 6.73 29.52 0.93
CA ASP A 498 5.77 29.65 2.02
C ASP A 498 4.72 28.51 2.01
N MET A 499 3.83 28.49 3.00
CA MET A 499 2.85 27.42 3.16
C MET A 499 1.81 27.38 2.03
N GLU A 500 1.42 28.53 1.47
CA GLU A 500 0.42 28.60 0.40
C GLU A 500 1.01 28.06 -0.91
N GLU A 501 2.21 28.51 -1.27
CA GLU A 501 2.90 28.04 -2.47
C GLU A 501 3.35 26.58 -2.30
N SER A 502 3.82 26.17 -1.12
CA SER A 502 4.14 24.76 -0.82
C SER A 502 2.92 23.87 -0.96
N PHE A 503 1.73 24.32 -0.51
CA PHE A 503 0.49 23.59 -0.74
C PHE A 503 0.27 23.35 -2.24
N LEU A 504 0.48 24.37 -3.09
CA LEU A 504 0.38 24.21 -4.54
C LEU A 504 1.43 23.23 -5.11
N VAL A 505 2.65 23.22 -4.58
CA VAL A 505 3.72 22.29 -5.02
C VAL A 505 3.34 20.83 -4.78
N PHE A 506 2.67 20.57 -3.65
CA PHE A 506 2.18 19.25 -3.23
C PHE A 506 0.78 18.89 -3.74
N ASN A 507 0.14 19.77 -4.51
CA ASN A 507 -1.17 19.51 -5.11
C ASN A 507 -1.11 19.24 -6.61
N PRO A 508 -2.01 18.38 -7.14
CA PRO A 508 -2.22 18.20 -8.57
C PRO A 508 -2.65 19.51 -9.28
N LEU A 509 -2.34 19.66 -10.57
CA LEU A 509 -2.57 20.88 -11.37
C LEU A 509 -4.03 21.31 -11.47
N LEU A 510 -4.94 20.39 -11.81
CA LEU A 510 -6.37 20.66 -11.91
C LEU A 510 -6.93 21.08 -10.55
N ASN A 511 -6.50 20.43 -9.47
CA ASN A 511 -6.92 20.82 -8.12
C ASN A 511 -6.50 22.26 -7.81
N ARG A 512 -5.26 22.65 -8.13
CA ARG A 512 -4.78 24.02 -7.96
C ARG A 512 -5.60 25.03 -8.77
N PHE A 513 -5.90 24.72 -10.03
CA PHE A 513 -6.66 25.60 -10.90
C PHE A 513 -8.14 25.74 -10.50
N MET A 514 -8.76 24.65 -10.04
CA MET A 514 -10.10 24.68 -9.47
C MET A 514 -10.13 25.42 -8.14
N ALA A 515 -9.03 25.39 -7.38
CA ALA A 515 -8.85 26.18 -6.15
C ALA A 515 -8.52 27.67 -6.40
N GLY A 516 -8.41 28.11 -7.66
CA GLY A 516 -8.30 29.52 -8.02
C GLY A 516 -6.96 29.96 -8.62
N GLU A 517 -5.97 29.07 -8.73
CA GLU A 517 -4.72 29.41 -9.45
C GLU A 517 -5.03 29.77 -10.91
N ASP A 518 -4.52 30.91 -11.35
CA ASP A 518 -4.70 31.36 -12.73
C ASP A 518 -3.82 30.56 -13.70
N PHE A 519 -4.46 29.61 -14.39
CA PHE A 519 -3.81 28.80 -15.40
C PHE A 519 -3.46 29.57 -16.69
N THR A 520 -3.97 30.79 -16.88
CA THR A 520 -3.85 31.52 -18.15
C THR A 520 -2.57 32.34 -18.26
N THR A 521 -2.01 32.77 -17.12
CA THR A 521 -0.79 33.60 -17.03
C THR A 521 0.47 32.78 -16.77
N ARG A 522 0.31 31.52 -16.38
CA ARG A 522 1.40 30.59 -16.09
C ARG A 522 2.14 30.12 -17.37
N PRO A 523 3.46 29.87 -17.30
CA PRO A 523 4.19 29.12 -18.33
C PRO A 523 3.72 27.66 -18.44
N VAL A 524 3.27 27.24 -19.62
CA VAL A 524 2.79 25.87 -19.89
C VAL A 524 3.93 24.97 -20.37
N LYS A 525 4.05 23.78 -19.76
CA LYS A 525 5.01 22.74 -20.12
C LYS A 525 4.32 21.58 -20.84
N ILE A 526 5.03 20.85 -21.71
CA ILE A 526 4.50 19.64 -22.38
C ILE A 526 4.00 18.62 -21.34
N SER A 527 4.70 18.50 -20.20
CA SER A 527 4.30 17.62 -19.10
C SER A 527 2.92 17.91 -18.52
N ASP A 528 2.41 19.14 -18.68
CA ASP A 528 1.12 19.55 -18.13
C ASP A 528 -0.03 18.78 -18.79
N SER A 529 0.10 18.48 -20.09
CA SER A 529 -0.84 17.61 -20.79
C SER A 529 -0.94 16.23 -20.15
N GLY A 530 0.21 15.60 -19.86
CA GLY A 530 0.26 14.29 -19.20
C GLY A 530 -0.26 14.32 -17.76
N ARG A 531 0.04 15.39 -17.01
CA ARG A 531 -0.42 15.58 -15.63
C ARG A 531 -1.94 15.79 -15.58
N ILE A 532 -2.48 16.71 -16.38
CA ILE A 532 -3.92 16.94 -16.50
C ILE A 532 -4.65 15.67 -16.96
N ARG A 533 -4.09 14.91 -17.91
CA ARG A 533 -4.64 13.62 -18.32
C ARG A 533 -4.75 12.65 -17.14
N ASN A 534 -3.67 12.45 -16.40
CA ASN A 534 -3.66 11.55 -15.24
C ASN A 534 -4.64 12.04 -14.16
N GLU A 535 -4.70 13.34 -13.90
CA GLU A 535 -5.59 13.90 -12.89
C GLU A 535 -7.08 13.78 -13.27
N LEU A 536 -7.45 13.97 -14.54
CA LEU A 536 -8.82 13.70 -15.00
C LEU A 536 -9.21 12.24 -14.77
N GLN A 537 -8.29 11.32 -15.08
CA GLN A 537 -8.51 9.90 -14.85
C GLN A 537 -8.69 9.56 -13.36
N THR A 538 -8.11 10.35 -12.44
CA THR A 538 -8.32 10.19 -10.99
C THR A 538 -9.64 10.80 -10.56
N LEU A 539 -9.94 12.02 -11.03
CA LEU A 539 -11.03 12.84 -10.52
C LEU A 539 -12.40 12.46 -11.09
N CYS A 540 -12.46 11.91 -12.31
CA CYS A 540 -13.73 11.65 -12.97
C CYS A 540 -13.68 10.44 -13.90
N SER A 541 -13.04 9.35 -13.48
CA SER A 541 -12.96 8.09 -14.23
C SER A 541 -14.29 7.62 -14.83
N ASP A 542 -15.39 7.69 -14.07
CA ASP A 542 -16.74 7.31 -14.52
C ASP A 542 -17.29 8.19 -15.66
N ALA A 543 -16.71 9.38 -15.83
CA ALA A 543 -17.04 10.33 -16.88
C ALA A 543 -16.14 10.20 -18.11
N LEU A 544 -15.18 9.27 -18.12
CA LEU A 544 -14.23 9.10 -19.23
C LEU A 544 -14.60 7.92 -20.12
N GLU A 545 -14.63 8.17 -21.43
CA GLU A 545 -14.70 7.13 -22.45
C GLU A 545 -13.39 7.11 -23.25
N PHE A 546 -12.77 5.94 -23.33
CA PHE A 546 -11.50 5.75 -24.04
C PHE A 546 -11.77 5.31 -25.49
N ILE A 547 -11.41 6.17 -26.45
CA ILE A 547 -11.61 5.92 -27.88
C ILE A 547 -10.27 5.48 -28.48
N GLY A 548 -10.10 4.15 -28.58
CA GLY A 548 -8.82 3.54 -28.95
C GLY A 548 -7.71 3.84 -27.94
N ASP A 549 -6.46 3.85 -28.40
CA ASP A 549 -5.29 3.99 -27.52
C ASP A 549 -4.90 5.45 -27.23
N THR A 550 -5.48 6.41 -27.97
CA THR A 550 -4.95 7.78 -28.05
C THR A 550 -5.93 8.88 -27.66
N HIS A 551 -7.23 8.61 -27.58
CA HIS A 551 -8.25 9.63 -27.30
C HIS A 551 -9.07 9.29 -26.05
N ILE A 552 -9.44 10.33 -25.31
CA ILE A 552 -10.30 10.28 -24.13
C ILE A 552 -11.39 11.32 -24.33
N LEU A 553 -12.64 10.85 -24.30
CA LEU A 553 -13.84 11.67 -24.31
C LEU A 553 -14.32 11.90 -22.87
N VAL A 554 -14.40 13.15 -22.46
CA VAL A 554 -14.92 13.55 -21.14
C VAL A 554 -16.40 13.89 -21.27
N HIS A 555 -17.25 13.12 -20.60
CA HIS A 555 -18.70 13.32 -20.50
C HIS A 555 -19.03 14.14 -19.25
N PHE A 556 -19.12 15.47 -19.38
CA PHE A 556 -19.33 16.35 -18.23
C PHE A 556 -20.66 16.08 -17.49
N ASP A 557 -21.66 15.53 -18.18
CA ASP A 557 -22.95 15.11 -17.62
C ASP A 557 -22.85 13.90 -16.68
N ARG A 558 -21.75 13.14 -16.75
CA ARG A 558 -21.49 11.97 -15.89
C ARG A 558 -20.63 12.29 -14.67
N ILE A 559 -20.10 13.52 -14.55
CA ILE A 559 -19.27 13.89 -13.41
C ILE A 559 -20.16 14.03 -12.16
N SER A 560 -19.97 13.13 -11.19
CA SER A 560 -20.68 13.17 -9.91
C SER A 560 -20.42 14.49 -9.18
N THR A 561 -21.50 15.14 -8.72
CA THR A 561 -21.44 16.35 -7.90
C THR A 561 -20.87 16.10 -6.51
N GLU A 562 -20.83 14.83 -6.07
CA GLU A 562 -20.16 14.41 -4.85
C GLU A 562 -18.64 14.35 -5.01
N VAL A 563 -18.14 14.23 -6.25
CA VAL A 563 -16.71 14.14 -6.55
C VAL A 563 -16.14 15.50 -6.94
N ILE A 564 -16.82 16.21 -7.83
CA ILE A 564 -16.47 17.58 -8.22
C ILE A 564 -17.71 18.45 -8.04
N PRO A 565 -17.72 19.43 -7.11
CA PRO A 565 -18.85 20.34 -6.93
C PRO A 565 -19.19 21.12 -8.20
N PRO A 566 -20.44 21.55 -8.43
CA PRO A 566 -20.86 22.21 -9.66
C PRO A 566 -19.97 23.41 -10.09
N ALA A 567 -19.60 24.28 -9.16
CA ALA A 567 -18.70 25.41 -9.43
C ALA A 567 -17.32 24.96 -9.94
N ASN A 568 -16.79 23.85 -9.39
CA ASN A 568 -15.52 23.27 -9.82
C ASN A 568 -15.67 22.54 -11.17
N GLN A 569 -16.84 21.98 -11.49
CA GLN A 569 -17.09 21.39 -12.81
C GLN A 569 -17.09 22.46 -13.92
N GLU A 570 -17.73 23.61 -13.67
CA GLU A 570 -17.68 24.76 -14.58
C GLU A 570 -16.24 25.23 -14.78
N ARG A 571 -15.49 25.36 -13.69
CA ARG A 571 -14.08 25.75 -13.74
C ARG A 571 -13.21 24.73 -14.49
N LEU A 572 -13.41 23.43 -14.22
CA LEU A 572 -12.73 22.34 -14.92
C LEU A 572 -12.94 22.45 -16.43
N LEU A 573 -14.17 22.73 -16.85
CA LEU A 573 -14.50 22.90 -18.26
C LEU A 573 -13.73 24.06 -18.90
N GLU A 574 -13.67 25.21 -18.22
CA GLU A 574 -12.90 26.37 -18.70
C GLU A 574 -11.42 26.02 -18.89
N ILE A 575 -10.83 25.34 -17.89
CA ILE A 575 -9.45 24.87 -17.92
C ILE A 575 -9.21 24.00 -19.15
N LEU A 576 -10.00 22.92 -19.31
CA LEU A 576 -9.83 21.96 -20.39
C LEU A 576 -9.99 22.60 -21.77
N LYS A 577 -10.99 23.47 -21.95
CA LYS A 577 -11.20 24.22 -23.20
C LYS A 577 -10.01 25.12 -23.52
N TRP A 578 -9.47 25.81 -22.53
CA TRP A 578 -8.33 26.71 -22.73
C TRP A 578 -7.07 25.95 -23.16
N TYR A 579 -6.75 24.84 -22.47
CA TYR A 579 -5.59 24.02 -22.81
C TYR A 579 -5.72 23.37 -24.19
N LYS A 580 -6.90 22.80 -24.51
CA LYS A 580 -7.16 22.24 -25.85
C LYS A 580 -7.04 23.29 -26.95
N LYS A 581 -7.55 24.51 -26.73
CA LYS A 581 -7.50 25.61 -27.71
C LYS A 581 -6.07 26.13 -27.93
N ARG A 582 -5.30 26.31 -26.85
CA ARG A 582 -3.99 26.98 -26.90
C ARG A 582 -2.83 26.01 -27.17
N HIS A 583 -3.00 24.73 -26.83
CA HIS A 583 -2.02 23.67 -27.02
C HIS A 583 -2.62 22.44 -27.73
N PRO A 584 -3.21 22.61 -28.93
CA PRO A 584 -4.01 21.57 -29.58
C PRO A 584 -3.24 20.28 -29.89
N ILE A 585 -1.93 20.37 -30.16
CA ILE A 585 -1.08 19.20 -30.39
C ILE A 585 -0.86 18.42 -29.09
N TRP A 586 -0.62 19.11 -27.97
CA TRP A 586 -0.34 18.43 -26.70
C TRP A 586 -1.61 17.82 -26.10
N PHE A 587 -2.77 18.42 -26.36
CA PHE A 587 -4.08 17.96 -25.90
C PHE A 587 -4.89 17.28 -27.02
N SER A 588 -4.23 16.75 -28.05
CA SER A 588 -4.91 16.06 -29.16
C SER A 588 -5.66 14.81 -28.69
N TRP A 589 -5.29 14.28 -27.53
CA TRP A 589 -5.96 13.15 -26.89
C TRP A 589 -7.31 13.52 -26.27
N LEU A 590 -7.60 14.80 -25.99
CA LEU A 590 -8.75 15.21 -25.20
C LEU A 590 -9.93 15.58 -26.10
N GLU A 591 -11.09 14.95 -25.90
CA GLU A 591 -12.38 15.35 -26.45
C GLU A 591 -13.38 15.69 -25.32
N ILE A 592 -14.29 16.64 -25.55
CA ILE A 592 -15.24 17.14 -24.54
C ILE A 592 -16.65 17.04 -25.09
N ARG A 593 -17.55 16.31 -24.40
CA ARG A 593 -18.96 16.15 -24.79
C ARG A 593 -19.91 16.78 -23.78
N PHE A 594 -20.99 17.32 -24.34
CA PHE A 594 -22.22 17.68 -23.62
C PHE A 594 -23.39 16.86 -24.17
N LEU A 595 -24.40 16.62 -23.34
CA LEU A 595 -25.76 16.58 -23.85
C LEU A 595 -26.19 18.03 -24.09
N GLU A 596 -26.50 18.37 -25.32
CA GLU A 596 -27.34 19.54 -25.58
C GLU A 596 -28.64 19.31 -24.80
N LYS A 597 -28.87 20.11 -23.75
CA LYS A 597 -30.21 20.20 -23.16
C LYS A 597 -31.10 20.80 -24.25
N ASN A 598 -31.81 19.94 -24.96
CA ASN A 598 -32.97 20.34 -25.76
C ASN A 598 -34.04 20.94 -24.84
#